data_AF-A0A934XYN2-F1
#
_entry.id   AF-A0A934XYN2-F1
#
_cell.length_a   1.000
_cell.length_b   1.000
_cell.length_c   1.000
_cell.angle_alpha   90.00
_cell.angle_beta   90.00
_cell.angle_gamma   90.00
#
_symmetry.space_group_name_H-M   'P 1'
#
loop_
_entity.id
_entity.type
_entity.pdbx_description
1 polymer ?
#
loop_
_entity_poly.entity_id
_entity_poly.type
_entity_poly.pdbx_seq_one_letter_code
_entity_poly.pdbx_strand_id
1 'polypeptide(L)'
;MVVFLAAFFTGCEPRSTDLRRDFSLPEGCSRLGSVEEASLAQDIRKYFLAEVSASVSEVVVEGGADCGDKFVFSIEAVAKGVHHPWIWFVFIDKSDGTKELIRPE
;
A
#
# COMPACT_ATOMS: atom_id res chain seq x y z
N MET A 1 -37.45 4.74 32.02
CA MET A 1 -37.44 4.04 30.73
C MET A 1 -36.09 4.31 30.10
N VAL A 2 -35.16 3.36 30.18
CA VAL A 2 -33.77 3.47 29.71
C VAL A 2 -33.68 2.64 28.44
N VAL A 3 -33.40 3.27 27.30
CA VAL A 3 -33.19 2.57 26.02
C VAL A 3 -31.69 2.50 25.77
N PHE A 4 -31.09 1.35 26.09
CA PHE A 4 -29.76 0.98 25.61
C PHE A 4 -29.92 0.40 24.20
N LEU A 5 -29.60 1.18 23.17
CA LEU A 5 -29.50 0.67 21.80
C LEU A 5 -28.06 0.17 21.59
N ALA A 6 -27.84 -1.13 21.83
CA ALA A 6 -26.63 -1.81 21.38
C ALA A 6 -26.72 -2.01 19.87
N ALA A 7 -26.06 -1.14 19.10
CA ALA A 7 -25.79 -1.41 17.70
C ALA A 7 -24.70 -2.48 17.64
N PHE A 8 -25.08 -3.65 17.15
CA PHE A 8 -24.18 -4.75 16.86
C PHE A 8 -23.10 -4.23 15.90
N PHE A 9 -21.84 -4.38 16.31
CA PHE A 9 -20.69 -4.23 15.43
C PHE A 9 -20.72 -5.39 14.42
N THR A 10 -21.55 -5.24 13.40
CA THR A 10 -21.49 -6.07 12.20
C THR A 10 -20.08 -5.91 11.67
N GLY A 11 -19.32 -6.99 11.68
CA GLY A 11 -17.94 -7.01 11.22
C GLY A 11 -17.83 -6.38 9.84
N CYS A 12 -17.22 -5.20 9.78
CA CYS A 12 -16.30 -4.95 8.69
C CYS A 12 -15.15 -5.93 8.94
N GLU A 13 -15.26 -7.15 8.42
CA GLU A 13 -14.04 -7.80 7.93
C GLU A 13 -13.40 -6.76 7.02
N PRO A 14 -12.20 -6.24 7.32
CA PRO A 14 -11.49 -5.49 6.32
C PRO A 14 -11.45 -6.42 5.12
N ARG A 15 -12.05 -5.99 4.02
CA ARG A 15 -11.90 -6.64 2.74
C ARG A 15 -10.49 -6.34 2.25
N SER A 16 -9.50 -6.72 3.04
CA SER A 16 -8.19 -7.14 2.60
C SER A 16 -8.44 -8.40 1.79
N THR A 17 -8.96 -8.19 0.58
CA THR A 17 -8.81 -9.13 -0.52
C THR A 17 -7.33 -9.51 -0.50
N ASP A 18 -7.04 -10.79 -0.34
CA ASP A 18 -5.74 -11.37 -0.05
C ASP A 18 -4.78 -11.20 -1.26
N LEU A 19 -4.44 -9.96 -1.62
CA LEU A 19 -3.41 -9.60 -2.61
C LEU A 19 -1.99 -9.88 -2.09
N ARG A 20 -1.86 -10.22 -0.79
CA ARG A 20 -0.61 -10.67 -0.16
C ARG A 20 -0.04 -11.94 -0.78
N ARG A 21 -0.85 -12.73 -1.52
CA ARG A 21 -0.44 -14.02 -2.07
C ARG A 21 0.13 -13.99 -3.49
N ASP A 22 -0.24 -13.01 -4.32
CA ASP A 22 0.13 -13.05 -5.75
C ASP A 22 1.28 -12.11 -6.15
N PHE A 23 1.79 -11.30 -5.22
CA PHE A 23 3.03 -10.56 -5.46
C PHE A 23 4.23 -11.50 -5.31
N SER A 24 4.50 -12.26 -6.38
CA SER A 24 5.72 -13.04 -6.53
C SER A 24 6.88 -12.06 -6.62
N LEU A 25 7.67 -11.99 -5.55
CA LEU A 25 8.84 -11.12 -5.53
C LEU A 25 9.82 -11.54 -6.62
N PRO A 26 10.50 -10.59 -7.27
CA PRO A 26 11.60 -10.91 -8.18
C PRO A 26 12.65 -11.77 -7.48
N GLU A 27 13.33 -12.63 -8.24
CA GLU A 27 14.45 -13.42 -7.70
C GLU A 27 15.49 -12.49 -7.05
N GLY A 28 15.84 -12.80 -5.80
CA GLY A 28 16.79 -12.01 -5.01
C GLY A 28 16.16 -10.96 -4.07
N CYS A 29 14.84 -10.73 -4.14
CA CYS A 29 14.17 -9.83 -3.21
C CYS A 29 13.65 -10.57 -1.96
N SER A 30 13.88 -10.00 -0.78
CA SER A 30 13.42 -10.51 0.52
C SER A 30 12.27 -9.65 1.07
N ARG A 31 11.26 -10.25 1.69
CA ARG A 31 10.19 -9.48 2.34
C ARG A 31 10.75 -8.64 3.49
N LEU A 32 10.30 -7.39 3.58
CA LEU A 32 10.62 -6.53 4.71
C LEU A 32 9.98 -7.05 6.00
N GLY A 33 10.64 -6.78 7.13
CA GLY A 33 10.10 -7.10 8.45
C GLY A 33 8.88 -6.22 8.77
N SER A 34 7.94 -6.72 9.58
CA SER A 34 6.67 -6.04 9.86
C SER A 34 6.81 -4.63 10.46
N VAL A 35 7.85 -4.37 11.24
CA VAL A 35 8.11 -3.04 11.85
C VAL A 35 8.69 -2.06 10.82
N GLU A 36 9.66 -2.50 10.03
CA GLU A 36 10.31 -1.69 9.01
C GLU A 36 9.33 -1.36 7.87
N GLU A 37 8.56 -2.36 7.44
CA GLU A 37 7.49 -2.22 6.46
C GLU A 37 6.43 -1.22 6.92
N ALA A 38 5.98 -1.27 8.19
CA ALA A 38 4.95 -0.35 8.68
C ALA A 38 5.41 1.12 8.68
N SER A 39 6.67 1.38 9.05
CA SER A 39 7.26 2.72 9.05
C SER A 39 7.39 3.26 7.62
N LEU A 40 7.95 2.45 6.71
CA LEU A 40 8.15 2.83 5.32
C LEU A 40 6.82 2.95 4.56
N ALA A 41 5.84 2.07 4.81
CA ALA A 41 4.54 2.11 4.17
C ALA A 41 3.78 3.43 4.42
N GLN A 42 3.90 4.02 5.62
CA GLN A 42 3.29 5.32 5.92
C GLN A 42 3.94 6.45 5.13
N ASP A 43 5.28 6.46 5.05
CA ASP A 43 6.04 7.45 4.29
C ASP A 43 5.75 7.34 2.78
N ILE A 44 5.67 6.11 2.27
CA ILE A 44 5.33 5.81 0.87
C ILE A 44 3.92 6.23 0.53
N ARG A 45 2.95 5.95 1.41
CA ARG A 45 1.57 6.42 1.22
C ARG A 45 1.51 7.94 1.11
N LYS A 46 2.25 8.67 1.95
CA LYS A 46 2.31 10.13 1.92
C LYS A 46 2.94 10.63 0.61
N TYR A 47 4.05 10.02 0.20
CA TYR A 47 4.72 10.33 -1.07
C TYR A 47 3.80 10.09 -2.27
N PHE A 48 3.16 8.92 -2.33
CA PHE A 48 2.22 8.55 -3.39
C PHE A 48 1.05 9.53 -3.51
N LEU A 49 0.43 9.91 -2.39
CA LEU A 49 -0.67 10.87 -2.38
C LEU A 49 -0.27 12.26 -2.88
N ALA A 50 0.99 12.66 -2.66
CA ALA A 50 1.54 13.91 -3.16
C ALA A 50 1.75 13.87 -4.68
N GLU A 51 2.31 12.78 -5.20
CA GLU A 51 2.58 12.61 -6.64
C GLU A 51 1.31 12.45 -7.48
N VAL A 52 0.36 11.61 -7.04
CA VAL A 52 -0.86 11.30 -7.82
C VAL A 52 -1.99 12.32 -7.58
N SER A 53 -1.66 13.45 -6.95
CA SER A 53 -2.53 14.62 -6.79
C SER A 53 -3.93 14.31 -6.23
N ALA A 54 -4.03 13.88 -4.96
CA ALA A 54 -5.25 13.80 -4.11
C ALA A 54 -6.56 13.24 -4.73
N SER A 55 -6.48 12.64 -5.91
CA SER A 55 -7.60 12.19 -6.72
C SER A 55 -7.89 10.72 -6.51
N VAL A 56 -7.29 10.13 -5.47
CA VAL A 56 -7.52 8.75 -5.02
C VAL A 56 -8.47 8.74 -3.83
N SER A 57 -9.45 7.84 -3.84
CA SER A 57 -10.40 7.62 -2.75
C SER A 57 -9.88 6.61 -1.74
N GLU A 58 -9.14 5.61 -2.20
CA GLU A 58 -8.58 4.54 -1.37
C GLU A 58 -7.13 4.29 -1.80
N VAL A 59 -6.26 4.08 -0.81
CA VAL A 59 -4.84 3.76 -1.02
C VAL A 59 -4.45 2.71 0.00
N VAL A 60 -3.97 1.58 -0.49
CA VAL A 60 -3.47 0.44 0.28
C VAL A 60 -2.03 0.20 -0.14
N VAL A 61 -1.12 0.14 0.84
CA VAL A 61 0.27 -0.29 0.60
C VAL A 61 0.33 -1.76 0.98
N GLU A 62 0.46 -2.62 -0.02
CA GLU A 62 0.23 -4.06 0.11
C GLU A 62 1.43 -4.80 0.75
N GLY A 63 2.65 -4.28 0.52
CA GLY A 63 3.85 -4.83 1.12
C GLY A 63 5.12 -4.24 0.55
N GLY A 64 6.23 -4.47 1.25
CA GLY A 64 7.55 -4.01 0.86
C GLY A 64 8.57 -5.14 0.77
N ALA A 65 9.51 -4.99 -0.14
CA ALA A 65 10.62 -5.92 -0.31
C ALA A 65 11.96 -5.19 -0.38
N ASP A 66 12.97 -5.84 0.14
CA ASP A 66 14.37 -5.49 0.03
C ASP A 66 14.98 -6.24 -1.16
N CYS A 67 15.42 -5.51 -2.18
CA CYS A 67 16.07 -6.07 -3.36
C CYS A 67 17.58 -5.73 -3.41
N GLY A 68 18.21 -5.45 -2.26
CA GLY A 68 19.62 -5.10 -2.15
C GLY A 68 19.85 -3.58 -2.11
N ASP A 69 19.97 -2.95 -3.28
CA ASP A 69 20.20 -1.51 -3.44
C ASP A 69 18.93 -0.66 -3.31
N LYS A 70 17.76 -1.28 -3.48
CA LYS A 70 16.46 -0.60 -3.44
C LYS A 70 15.46 -1.33 -2.56
N PHE A 71 14.54 -0.56 -1.99
CA PHE A 71 13.28 -1.09 -1.48
C PHE A 71 12.18 -0.94 -2.54
N VAL A 72 11.33 -1.95 -2.66
CA VAL A 72 10.22 -1.97 -3.62
C VAL A 72 8.92 -2.16 -2.87
N PHE A 73 7.95 -1.29 -3.12
CA PHE A 73 6.63 -1.37 -2.51
C PHE A 73 5.55 -1.37 -3.58
N SER A 74 4.56 -2.25 -3.41
CA SER A 74 3.34 -2.23 -4.22
C SER A 74 2.27 -1.42 -3.52
N ILE A 75 1.63 -0.54 -4.28
CA ILE A 75 0.51 0.28 -3.82
C ILE A 75 -0.68 -0.01 -4.69
N GLU A 76 -1.78 -0.41 -4.09
CA GLU A 76 -3.06 -0.46 -4.75
C GLU A 76 -3.83 0.82 -4.43
N ALA A 77 -4.25 1.56 -5.45
CA ALA A 77 -4.98 2.81 -5.27
C ALA A 77 -6.19 2.89 -6.20
N VAL A 78 -7.31 3.36 -5.66
CA VAL A 78 -8.55 3.59 -6.40
C VAL A 78 -8.71 5.08 -6.64
N ALA A 79 -8.81 5.51 -7.90
CA ALA A 79 -9.10 6.90 -8.23
C ALA A 79 -10.58 7.24 -7.98
N LYS A 80 -10.86 8.49 -7.59
CA LYS A 80 -12.22 8.99 -7.38
C LYS A 80 -13.04 8.82 -8.64
N GLY A 81 -14.18 8.15 -8.52
CA GLY A 81 -15.08 7.90 -9.66
C GLY A 81 -14.62 6.76 -10.58
N VAL A 82 -13.58 6.01 -10.20
CA VAL A 82 -13.12 4.83 -10.93
C VAL A 82 -13.43 3.58 -10.10
N HIS A 83 -14.00 2.56 -10.73
CA HIS A 83 -14.42 1.32 -10.05
C HIS A 83 -13.31 0.26 -9.95
N HIS A 84 -12.24 0.38 -10.73
CA HIS A 84 -11.13 -0.55 -10.74
C HIS A 84 -9.90 0.05 -10.05
N PRO A 85 -9.29 -0.67 -9.10
CA PRO A 85 -8.01 -0.25 -8.52
C PRO A 85 -6.90 -0.28 -9.55
N TRP A 86 -5.93 0.61 -9.39
CA TRP A 86 -4.69 0.62 -10.14
C TRP A 86 -3.53 0.26 -9.22
N ILE A 87 -2.65 -0.60 -9.72
CA ILE A 87 -1.44 -0.98 -9.01
C ILE A 87 -0.33 -0.02 -9.43
N TRP A 88 0.43 0.45 -8.46
CA TRP A 88 1.60 1.29 -8.62
C TRP A 88 2.78 0.66 -7.89
N PHE A 89 3.98 0.96 -8.35
CA PHE A 89 5.22 0.55 -7.72
C PHE A 89 6.01 1.77 -7.28
N VAL A 90 6.43 1.77 -6.02
CA VAL A 90 7.37 2.76 -5.50
C VAL A 90 8.71 2.07 -5.27
N PHE A 91 9.74 2.58 -5.93
CA PHE A 91 11.12 2.17 -5.75
C PHE A 91 11.82 3.22 -4.90
N ILE A 92 12.49 2.80 -3.84
CA ILE A 92 13.27 3.67 -2.95
C ILE A 92 14.72 3.23 -3.02
N ASP A 93 15.59 4.11 -3.50
CA ASP A 93 17.03 3.88 -3.47
C ASP A 93 17.55 4.04 -2.03
N LYS A 94 18.30 3.05 -1.55
CA LYS A 94 18.81 3.06 -0.16
C LYS A 94 20.00 3.99 0.03
N SER A 95 20.71 4.32 -1.05
CA SER A 95 21.94 5.10 -0.98
C SER A 95 21.66 6.58 -0.70
N ASP A 96 20.59 7.13 -1.27
CA ASP A 96 20.23 8.54 -1.19
C ASP A 96 18.77 8.81 -0.79
N GLY A 97 17.93 7.76 -0.69
CA GLY A 97 16.51 7.87 -0.34
C GLY A 97 15.63 8.36 -1.50
N THR A 98 16.15 8.42 -2.72
CA THR A 98 15.39 8.82 -3.91
C THR A 98 14.22 7.86 -4.14
N LYS A 99 13.04 8.42 -4.41
CA LYS A 99 11.80 7.67 -4.65
C LYS A 99 11.38 7.81 -6.10
N GLU A 100 11.05 6.71 -6.75
CA GLU A 100 10.51 6.67 -8.10
C GLU A 100 9.15 5.99 -8.08
N LEU A 101 8.14 6.62 -8.67
CA LEU A 101 6.79 6.09 -8.77
C LEU A 101 6.54 5.62 -10.20
N ILE A 102 6.28 4.32 -10.37
CA ILE A 102 6.00 3.71 -11.67
C ILE A 102 4.56 3.20 -11.68
N ARG A 103 3.81 3.56 -12.72
CA ARG A 103 2.54 2.91 -13.07
C ARG A 103 2.82 1.87 -14.16
N PRO A 104 2.68 0.56 -13.91
CA PRO A 104 2.61 -0.41 -15.00
C PRO A 104 1.45 -0.01 -15.94
N GLU A 105 1.72 0.04 -17.24
CA GLU A 105 0.71 0.36 -18.27
C GLU A 105 -0.37 -0.72 -18.38
#